data_AF-A0A1F3Y0K2-F1
#
_entry.id   AF-A0A1F3Y0K2-F1
#
_cell.length_a   1.000
_cell.length_b   1.000
_cell.length_c   1.000
_cell.angle_alpha   90.00
_cell.angle_beta   90.00
_cell.angle_gamma   90.00
#
_symmetry.space_group_name_H-M   'P 1'
#
loop_
_entity.id
_entity.type
_entity.pdbx_description
1 polymer ?
#
loop_
_entity_poly.entity_id
_entity_poly.type
_entity_poly.pdbx_seq_one_letter_code
_entity_poly.pdbx_strand_id
1 'polypeptide(L)'
;TVLGDHDFLNGPDRMMQTIRMANPSFPVLAGNLETGQYSKGEELHRTIPSSYIKEVGGFRIGVIGIATSSILFDSFLEPIKTVNPIQAAARLVDEIRPRVDAVIVISHNDFFMNQAMAKFVKGIDLIISGHSHRKKPHPVMIKGPDREVPIVESGKWGAFLGQADLEFDPIARRLRVKEYTLHPVTPDIPEDPVVAQLVLEQDKKLSQQFGDDIGRVVGELEFDMHHQDTVESSMGVLMVRAYRASTGTDVALEESGFTGSDVPRGPITLMSVHDIAPHIYNPDTGKEWTLHRWNAKGSDLQTIFRIFYRVNGFMPPGWTLGWLFSDNLHFTWDPTLMIGGMHRGIPSFFEIVRSITIGERPLDPHARYSVALTDGLIRAFKIGGEKLRLNLDFSQLEDTGIEAWRSVLDYIVSRKKLSKENLRVGQTSKTIGPDLAILEYGIEWDKAHLLVEVENLGLKPSKAAQVDCDSGVRDGYALFESDEQRWTPIGKASVPALKPDQRVQVRIPWDASGLAAGHWPVRCEAKLRRDRYKDNNVAQKVFIR
;
A
#
# COMPACT_ATOMS: atom_id res chain seq x y z
N THR A 1 -16.03 -13.88 7.02
CA THR A 1 -15.08 -12.81 6.68
C THR A 1 -15.34 -11.59 7.55
N VAL A 2 -14.48 -10.58 7.53
CA VAL A 2 -14.68 -9.27 8.18
C VAL A 2 -14.66 -8.17 7.10
N LEU A 3 -15.41 -7.09 7.28
CA LEU A 3 -15.34 -5.95 6.35
C LEU A 3 -13.97 -5.27 6.41
N GLY A 4 -13.38 -5.06 5.24
CA GLY A 4 -12.24 -4.15 5.04
C GLY A 4 -12.70 -2.79 4.49
N ASP A 5 -11.78 -1.84 4.47
CA ASP A 5 -11.97 -0.51 3.90
C ASP A 5 -12.40 -0.54 2.44
N HIS A 6 -11.83 -1.46 1.66
CA HIS A 6 -12.20 -1.64 0.26
C HIS A 6 -13.63 -2.15 0.05
N ASP A 7 -14.24 -2.84 1.02
CA ASP A 7 -15.61 -3.36 0.90
C ASP A 7 -16.67 -2.25 0.89
N PHE A 8 -16.33 -1.06 1.42
CA PHE A 8 -17.26 0.05 1.58
C PHE A 8 -16.87 1.33 0.84
N LEU A 9 -15.89 1.27 -0.09
CA LEU A 9 -15.54 2.40 -0.97
C LEU A 9 -16.72 2.93 -1.79
N ASN A 10 -17.71 2.08 -2.08
CA ASN A 10 -18.91 2.46 -2.85
C ASN A 10 -20.08 2.89 -1.97
N GLY A 11 -19.86 3.08 -0.68
CA GLY A 11 -20.89 3.48 0.28
C GLY A 11 -21.67 2.32 0.89
N PRO A 12 -22.37 2.58 2.01
CA PRO A 12 -23.03 1.54 2.79
C PRO A 12 -24.16 0.83 2.04
N ASP A 13 -24.88 1.54 1.17
CA ASP A 13 -25.97 0.97 0.37
C ASP A 13 -25.47 -0.04 -0.67
N ARG A 14 -24.39 0.29 -1.39
CA ARG A 14 -23.80 -0.62 -2.38
C ARG A 14 -23.10 -1.79 -1.72
N MET A 15 -22.37 -1.56 -0.62
CA MET A 15 -21.81 -2.64 0.20
C MET A 15 -22.89 -3.66 0.58
N MET A 16 -24.01 -3.19 1.14
CA MET A 16 -25.14 -4.04 1.52
C MET A 16 -25.77 -4.76 0.31
N GLN A 17 -25.88 -4.07 -0.84
CA GLN A 17 -26.36 -4.69 -2.07
C GLN A 17 -25.42 -5.81 -2.55
N THR A 18 -24.11 -5.57 -2.57
CA THR A 18 -23.09 -6.55 -2.98
C THR A 18 -23.15 -7.79 -2.11
N ILE A 19 -23.19 -7.64 -0.79
CA ILE A 19 -23.29 -8.78 0.14
C ILE A 19 -24.55 -9.61 -0.11
N ARG A 20 -25.70 -8.96 -0.38
CA ARG A 20 -26.95 -9.67 -0.69
C ARG A 20 -26.91 -10.39 -2.02
N MET A 21 -26.34 -9.78 -3.06
CA MET A 21 -26.20 -10.41 -4.36
C MET A 21 -25.25 -11.61 -4.31
N ALA A 22 -24.15 -11.48 -3.56
CA ALA A 22 -23.20 -12.58 -3.34
C ALA A 22 -23.81 -13.72 -2.51
N ASN A 23 -24.75 -13.40 -1.61
CA ASN A 23 -25.45 -14.34 -0.73
C ASN A 23 -24.50 -15.38 -0.09
N PRO A 24 -23.47 -14.95 0.65
CA PRO A 24 -22.43 -15.84 1.13
C PRO A 24 -23.00 -16.88 2.10
N SER A 25 -22.56 -18.13 1.97
CA SER A 25 -22.90 -19.22 2.90
C SER A 25 -22.18 -19.11 4.25
N PHE A 26 -21.51 -17.98 4.51
CA PHE A 26 -20.73 -17.69 5.70
C PHE A 26 -21.00 -16.26 6.17
N PRO A 27 -20.83 -15.96 7.47
CA PRO A 27 -21.09 -14.62 7.98
C PRO A 27 -20.03 -13.61 7.53
N VAL A 28 -20.48 -12.41 7.18
CA VAL A 28 -19.68 -11.19 7.04
C VAL A 28 -19.82 -10.41 8.34
N LEU A 29 -18.70 -10.12 9.01
CA LEU A 29 -18.71 -9.54 10.35
C LEU A 29 -18.20 -8.10 10.38
N ALA A 30 -18.77 -7.29 11.26
CA ALA A 30 -18.23 -5.97 11.62
C ALA A 30 -18.83 -5.49 12.95
N GLY A 31 -18.04 -5.51 14.02
CA GLY A 31 -18.49 -5.24 15.39
C GLY A 31 -18.28 -3.81 15.88
N ASN A 32 -17.56 -3.00 15.11
CA ASN A 32 -17.25 -1.61 15.42
C ASN A 32 -18.04 -0.62 14.55
N LEU A 33 -19.17 -1.02 13.95
CA LEU A 33 -20.03 -0.11 13.20
C LEU A 33 -21.07 0.55 14.11
N GLU A 34 -21.19 1.87 13.99
CA GLU A 34 -22.26 2.67 14.57
C GLU A 34 -23.10 3.26 13.44
N THR A 35 -24.38 2.89 13.39
CA THR A 35 -25.26 3.26 12.28
C THR A 35 -25.80 4.69 12.36
N GLY A 36 -25.70 5.35 13.51
CA GLY A 36 -26.20 6.73 13.68
C GLY A 36 -27.65 6.89 13.18
N GLN A 37 -27.86 7.82 12.25
CA GLN A 37 -29.16 8.08 11.60
C GLN A 37 -29.38 7.30 10.29
N TYR A 38 -28.53 6.33 9.98
CA TYR A 38 -28.68 5.52 8.77
C TYR A 38 -30.01 4.78 8.77
N SER A 39 -30.84 5.02 7.75
CA SER A 39 -32.22 4.53 7.66
C SER A 39 -32.33 3.00 7.64
N LYS A 40 -31.27 2.29 7.20
CA LYS A 40 -31.20 0.83 7.14
C LYS A 40 -30.33 0.22 8.26
N GLY A 41 -30.11 0.94 9.36
CA GLY A 41 -29.21 0.51 10.45
C GLY A 41 -29.54 -0.88 11.03
N GLU A 42 -30.82 -1.16 11.29
CA GLU A 42 -31.22 -2.49 11.78
C GLU A 42 -30.97 -3.60 10.75
N GLU A 43 -31.24 -3.31 9.48
CA GLU A 43 -31.03 -4.26 8.40
C GLU A 43 -29.53 -4.57 8.22
N LEU A 44 -28.69 -3.55 8.40
CA LEU A 44 -27.25 -3.69 8.39
C LEU A 44 -26.76 -4.59 9.51
N HIS A 45 -27.17 -4.37 10.77
CA HIS A 45 -26.76 -5.25 11.87
C HIS A 45 -27.25 -6.70 11.75
N ARG A 46 -28.39 -6.92 11.07
CA ARG A 46 -28.86 -8.29 10.75
C ARG A 46 -28.01 -8.96 9.65
N THR A 47 -27.60 -8.18 8.65
CA THR A 47 -26.82 -8.68 7.52
C THR A 47 -25.34 -8.87 7.88
N ILE A 48 -24.82 -7.99 8.74
CA ILE A 48 -23.43 -7.89 9.13
C ILE A 48 -23.35 -7.90 10.67
N PRO A 49 -23.46 -9.09 11.29
CA PRO A 49 -23.41 -9.19 12.74
C PRO A 49 -22.01 -8.84 13.29
N SER A 50 -21.95 -8.45 14.56
CA SER A 50 -20.68 -8.13 15.24
C SER A 50 -19.83 -9.37 15.52
N SER A 51 -20.48 -10.51 15.70
CA SER A 51 -19.87 -11.78 16.08
C SER A 51 -20.75 -12.96 15.70
N TYR A 52 -20.18 -14.16 15.70
CA TYR A 52 -20.93 -15.41 15.66
C TYR A 52 -20.28 -16.47 16.56
N ILE A 53 -21.05 -17.47 16.98
CA ILE A 53 -20.54 -18.60 17.76
C ILE A 53 -20.57 -19.84 16.86
N LYS A 54 -19.44 -20.54 16.77
CA LYS A 54 -19.32 -21.83 16.10
C LYS A 54 -19.04 -22.91 17.12
N GLU A 55 -19.77 -24.01 17.05
CA GLU A 55 -19.42 -25.22 17.79
C GLU A 55 -18.55 -26.13 16.92
N VAL A 56 -17.42 -26.58 17.47
CA VAL A 56 -16.48 -27.52 16.83
C VAL A 56 -16.03 -28.53 17.88
N GLY A 57 -16.32 -29.81 17.66
CA GLY A 57 -15.90 -30.89 18.56
C GLY A 57 -16.37 -30.72 20.02
N GLY A 58 -17.54 -30.11 20.25
CA GLY A 58 -18.07 -29.83 21.59
C GLY A 58 -17.48 -28.58 22.29
N PHE A 59 -16.65 -27.81 21.58
CA PHE A 59 -16.14 -26.51 22.03
C PHE A 59 -16.88 -25.38 21.31
N ARG A 60 -17.25 -24.34 22.06
CA ARG A 60 -17.86 -23.12 21.51
C ARG A 60 -16.77 -22.08 21.26
N ILE A 61 -16.64 -21.65 20.02
CA ILE A 61 -15.69 -20.61 19.59
C ILE A 61 -16.49 -19.36 19.23
N GLY A 62 -16.25 -18.28 19.95
CA GLY A 62 -16.76 -16.95 19.59
C GLY A 62 -15.83 -16.31 18.57
N VAL A 63 -16.37 -15.85 17.46
CA VAL A 63 -15.62 -15.11 16.45
C VAL A 63 -16.17 -13.70 16.38
N ILE A 64 -15.31 -12.72 16.64
CA ILE A 64 -15.62 -11.28 16.58
C ILE A 64 -15.00 -10.72 15.31
N GLY A 65 -15.75 -9.95 14.54
CA GLY A 65 -15.21 -9.17 13.41
C GLY A 65 -14.97 -7.72 13.81
N ILE A 66 -13.82 -7.16 13.46
CA ILE A 66 -13.53 -5.73 13.62
C ILE A 66 -13.16 -5.16 12.26
N ALA A 67 -14.03 -4.30 11.72
CA ALA A 67 -13.81 -3.65 10.43
C ALA A 67 -12.70 -2.59 10.53
N THR A 68 -12.13 -2.21 9.39
CA THR A 68 -11.15 -1.13 9.30
C THR A 68 -11.73 0.15 9.86
N SER A 69 -10.98 0.82 10.75
CA SER A 69 -11.26 2.20 11.17
C SER A 69 -10.13 3.08 10.66
N SER A 70 -10.41 3.87 9.62
CA SER A 70 -9.42 4.72 8.96
C SER A 70 -10.01 6.06 8.57
N ILE A 71 -9.33 7.12 8.98
CA ILE A 71 -9.73 8.51 8.71
C ILE A 71 -10.01 8.80 7.21
N LEU A 72 -9.31 8.10 6.32
CA LEU A 72 -9.38 8.26 4.88
C LEU A 72 -10.63 7.57 4.33
N PHE A 73 -10.92 6.37 4.84
CA PHE A 73 -11.96 5.51 4.32
C PHE A 73 -13.31 5.65 5.06
N ASP A 74 -13.32 6.10 6.30
CA ASP A 74 -14.53 6.26 7.12
C ASP A 74 -15.58 7.16 6.46
N SER A 75 -15.15 8.14 5.65
CA SER A 75 -16.06 9.04 4.92
C SER A 75 -16.92 8.31 3.88
N PHE A 76 -16.44 7.20 3.32
CA PHE A 76 -17.21 6.41 2.38
C PHE A 76 -18.34 5.66 3.08
N LEU A 77 -18.22 5.39 4.39
CA LEU A 77 -19.28 4.74 5.17
C LEU A 77 -20.40 5.68 5.63
N GLU A 78 -20.27 7.00 5.46
CA GLU A 78 -21.25 7.94 5.97
C GLU A 78 -22.68 7.62 5.48
N PRO A 79 -23.70 7.71 6.36
CA PRO A 79 -23.66 8.26 7.73
C PRO A 79 -23.25 7.25 8.82
N ILE A 80 -22.83 6.03 8.46
CA ILE A 80 -22.27 5.03 9.40
C ILE A 80 -20.86 5.45 9.80
N LYS A 81 -20.47 5.11 11.03
CA LYS A 81 -19.12 5.36 11.54
C LYS A 81 -18.49 4.08 12.06
N THR A 82 -17.18 3.99 11.95
CA THR A 82 -16.40 3.00 12.69
C THR A 82 -15.95 3.59 14.01
N VAL A 83 -16.17 2.89 15.12
CA VAL A 83 -15.64 3.29 16.42
C VAL A 83 -14.28 2.68 16.68
N ASN A 84 -13.64 3.15 17.76
CA ASN A 84 -12.33 2.67 18.19
C ASN A 84 -12.31 1.13 18.28
N PRO A 85 -11.43 0.45 17.52
CA PRO A 85 -11.45 -1.00 17.38
C PRO A 85 -11.13 -1.71 18.70
N ILE A 86 -10.28 -1.14 19.56
CA ILE A 86 -9.92 -1.71 20.86
C ILE A 86 -11.12 -1.66 21.82
N GLN A 87 -11.84 -0.52 21.86
CA GLN A 87 -13.03 -0.37 22.71
C GLN A 87 -14.16 -1.30 22.25
N ALA A 88 -14.40 -1.39 20.94
CA ALA A 88 -15.39 -2.30 20.37
C ALA A 88 -15.03 -3.76 20.68
N ALA A 89 -13.78 -4.16 20.47
CA ALA A 89 -13.32 -5.51 20.78
C ALA A 89 -13.49 -5.83 22.28
N ALA A 90 -13.10 -4.93 23.19
CA ALA A 90 -13.27 -5.14 24.63
C ALA A 90 -14.74 -5.40 25.01
N ARG A 91 -15.65 -4.55 24.54
CA ARG A 91 -17.09 -4.72 24.78
C ARG A 91 -17.61 -6.05 24.25
N LEU A 92 -17.25 -6.40 23.00
CA LEU A 92 -17.73 -7.64 22.37
C LEU A 92 -17.13 -8.89 23.02
N VAL A 93 -15.88 -8.84 23.47
CA VAL A 93 -15.27 -9.93 24.23
C VAL A 93 -16.01 -10.13 25.55
N ASP A 94 -16.28 -9.06 26.30
CA ASP A 94 -17.04 -9.14 27.56
C ASP A 94 -18.44 -9.74 27.36
N GLU A 95 -19.11 -9.42 26.25
CA GLU A 95 -20.43 -9.95 25.89
C GLU A 95 -20.40 -11.43 25.47
N ILE A 96 -19.40 -11.86 24.69
CA ILE A 96 -19.36 -13.21 24.12
C ILE A 96 -18.66 -14.22 25.03
N ARG A 97 -17.64 -13.81 25.78
CA ARG A 97 -16.77 -14.71 26.56
C ARG A 97 -17.52 -15.63 27.51
N PRO A 98 -18.56 -15.21 28.26
CA PRO A 98 -19.30 -16.12 29.15
C PRO A 98 -20.01 -17.28 28.44
N ARG A 99 -20.17 -17.19 27.12
CA ARG A 99 -20.92 -18.14 26.29
C ARG A 99 -20.00 -19.04 25.45
N VAL A 100 -18.69 -18.87 25.52
CA VAL A 100 -17.74 -19.56 24.64
C VAL A 100 -16.51 -20.03 25.41
N ASP A 101 -15.85 -21.05 24.89
CA ASP A 101 -14.60 -21.59 25.43
C ASP A 101 -13.39 -20.78 24.92
N ALA A 102 -13.48 -20.26 23.68
CA ALA A 102 -12.44 -19.46 23.05
C ALA A 102 -13.00 -18.26 22.29
N VAL A 103 -12.19 -17.20 22.15
CA VAL A 103 -12.51 -16.00 21.37
C VAL A 103 -11.43 -15.73 20.33
N ILE A 104 -11.82 -15.76 19.06
CA ILE A 104 -11.00 -15.38 17.92
C ILE A 104 -11.48 -14.02 17.42
N VAL A 105 -10.56 -13.07 17.24
CA VAL A 105 -10.86 -11.80 16.57
C VAL A 105 -10.34 -11.87 15.13
N ILE A 106 -11.19 -11.57 14.16
CA ILE A 106 -10.80 -11.32 12.77
C ILE A 106 -10.85 -9.80 12.56
N SER A 107 -9.71 -9.18 12.27
CA SER A 107 -9.58 -7.72 12.22
C SER A 107 -8.98 -7.27 10.89
N HIS A 108 -9.61 -6.28 10.25
CA HIS A 108 -9.08 -5.58 9.07
C HIS A 108 -8.49 -4.22 9.46
N ASN A 109 -7.72 -4.16 10.56
CA ASN A 109 -7.01 -2.95 10.97
C ASN A 109 -5.50 -3.18 10.89
N ASP A 110 -4.73 -2.09 10.85
CA ASP A 110 -3.26 -2.18 10.87
C ASP A 110 -2.72 -3.14 11.92
N PHE A 111 -1.64 -3.86 11.57
CA PHE A 111 -1.00 -4.79 12.50
C PHE A 111 -0.67 -4.17 13.85
N PHE A 112 -0.22 -2.91 13.89
CA PHE A 112 0.06 -2.21 15.15
C PHE A 112 -1.19 -1.99 16.00
N MET A 113 -2.33 -1.71 15.37
CA MET A 113 -3.62 -1.61 16.06
C MET A 113 -4.01 -2.98 16.64
N ASN A 114 -3.78 -4.07 15.89
CA ASN A 114 -4.05 -5.42 16.37
C ASN A 114 -3.10 -5.84 17.51
N GLN A 115 -1.83 -5.43 17.48
CA GLN A 115 -0.90 -5.59 18.61
C GLN A 115 -1.39 -4.84 19.85
N ALA A 116 -1.86 -3.60 19.69
CA ALA A 116 -2.43 -2.83 20.78
C ALA A 116 -3.70 -3.50 21.33
N MET A 117 -4.58 -4.00 20.46
CA MET A 117 -5.77 -4.74 20.84
C MET A 117 -5.43 -5.98 21.67
N ALA A 118 -4.52 -6.83 21.19
CA ALA A 118 -4.03 -8.00 21.92
C ALA A 118 -3.44 -7.65 23.28
N LYS A 119 -2.74 -6.51 23.38
CA LYS A 119 -2.10 -6.04 24.61
C LYS A 119 -3.09 -5.53 25.65
N PHE A 120 -4.18 -4.90 25.22
CA PHE A 120 -5.09 -4.18 26.13
C PHE A 120 -6.44 -4.87 26.35
N VAL A 121 -6.88 -5.76 25.46
CA VAL A 121 -8.17 -6.44 25.58
C VAL A 121 -8.01 -7.80 26.25
N LYS A 122 -8.67 -7.98 27.40
CA LYS A 122 -8.66 -9.22 28.16
C LYS A 122 -9.51 -10.29 27.47
N GLY A 123 -9.03 -11.55 27.44
CA GLY A 123 -9.85 -12.68 27.01
C GLY A 123 -9.93 -12.92 25.49
N ILE A 124 -9.01 -12.36 24.70
CA ILE A 124 -8.78 -12.78 23.31
C ILE A 124 -7.83 -13.98 23.30
N ASP A 125 -8.11 -15.02 22.50
CA ASP A 125 -7.23 -16.19 22.35
C ASP A 125 -6.40 -16.19 21.05
N LEU A 126 -6.87 -15.51 20.00
CA LEU A 126 -6.19 -15.43 18.70
C LEU A 126 -6.69 -14.20 17.95
N ILE A 127 -5.79 -13.51 17.26
CA ILE A 127 -6.14 -12.49 16.26
C ILE A 127 -5.70 -12.95 14.87
N ILE A 128 -6.64 -12.96 13.93
CA ILE A 128 -6.39 -13.09 12.49
C ILE A 128 -6.45 -11.67 11.91
N SER A 129 -5.29 -11.18 11.49
CA SER A 129 -5.05 -9.80 11.05
C SER A 129 -5.14 -9.68 9.52
N GLY A 130 -5.33 -8.44 9.04
CA GLY A 130 -5.36 -8.03 7.64
C GLY A 130 -5.02 -6.53 7.52
N HIS A 131 -5.40 -5.89 6.41
CA HIS A 131 -5.14 -4.47 6.09
C HIS A 131 -3.67 -4.11 5.82
N SER A 132 -2.76 -4.44 6.74
CA SER A 132 -1.36 -4.02 6.61
C SER A 132 -0.51 -4.83 5.63
N HIS A 133 -1.12 -5.82 4.97
CA HIS A 133 -0.50 -6.72 4.00
C HIS A 133 0.76 -7.43 4.52
N ARG A 134 0.91 -7.55 5.85
CA ARG A 134 2.11 -8.13 6.44
C ARG A 134 2.12 -9.62 6.24
N LYS A 135 3.24 -10.09 5.73
CA LYS A 135 3.51 -11.52 5.68
C LYS A 135 4.14 -11.97 7.01
N LYS A 136 3.41 -12.73 7.82
CA LYS A 136 3.92 -13.29 9.07
C LYS A 136 4.12 -14.80 8.95
N PRO A 137 5.35 -15.30 8.76
CA PRO A 137 5.60 -16.75 8.63
C PRO A 137 5.35 -17.50 9.94
N HIS A 138 5.40 -16.80 11.08
CA HIS A 138 5.08 -17.33 12.39
C HIS A 138 4.12 -16.39 13.13
N PRO A 139 3.33 -16.89 14.10
CA PRO A 139 2.49 -16.03 14.92
C PRO A 139 3.34 -15.07 15.74
N VAL A 140 2.94 -13.79 15.76
CA VAL A 140 3.55 -12.80 16.64
C VAL A 140 2.85 -12.89 18.00
N MET A 141 3.60 -13.35 19.01
CA MET A 141 3.08 -13.49 20.37
C MET A 141 3.08 -12.14 21.09
N ILE A 142 1.91 -11.68 21.52
CA ILE A 142 1.76 -10.46 22.31
C ILE A 142 1.34 -10.82 23.73
N LYS A 143 2.05 -10.28 24.72
CA LYS A 143 1.66 -10.40 26.12
C LYS A 143 0.42 -9.55 26.39
N GLY A 144 -0.74 -10.19 26.45
CA GLY A 144 -2.02 -9.58 26.81
C GLY A 144 -2.24 -9.47 28.31
N PRO A 145 -3.41 -8.99 28.75
CA PRO A 145 -3.70 -8.73 30.17
C PRO A 145 -3.77 -10.00 31.03
N ASP A 146 -4.21 -11.12 30.45
CA ASP A 146 -4.46 -12.38 31.18
C ASP A 146 -3.83 -13.62 30.52
N ARG A 147 -3.32 -13.50 29.29
CA ARG A 147 -2.64 -14.56 28.53
C ARG A 147 -1.76 -13.98 27.42
N GLU A 148 -0.92 -14.81 26.83
CA GLU A 148 -0.29 -14.46 25.55
C GLU A 148 -1.29 -14.66 24.41
N VAL A 149 -1.31 -13.72 23.47
CA VAL A 149 -2.23 -13.69 22.33
C VAL A 149 -1.41 -13.79 21.04
N PRO A 150 -1.49 -14.91 20.29
CA PRO A 150 -0.93 -15.00 18.96
C PRO A 150 -1.68 -14.09 17.97
N ILE A 151 -0.93 -13.42 17.10
CA ILE A 151 -1.45 -12.67 15.95
C ILE A 151 -0.85 -13.26 14.66
N VAL A 152 -1.70 -13.57 13.69
CA VAL A 152 -1.29 -14.08 12.37
C VAL A 152 -1.77 -13.16 11.25
N GLU A 153 -0.99 -13.02 10.18
CA GLU A 153 -1.34 -12.28 8.96
C GLU A 153 -0.71 -12.97 7.76
N SER A 154 -1.48 -13.12 6.68
CA SER A 154 -1.13 -13.97 5.53
C SER A 154 -0.69 -13.17 4.29
N GLY A 155 -0.31 -11.91 4.45
CA GLY A 155 0.07 -11.05 3.32
C GLY A 155 -1.15 -10.54 2.54
N LYS A 156 -1.04 -10.50 1.20
CA LYS A 156 -2.03 -9.91 0.29
C LYS A 156 -2.24 -10.77 -0.97
N TRP A 157 -3.29 -10.42 -1.72
CA TRP A 157 -3.59 -10.91 -3.09
C TRP A 157 -3.77 -12.42 -3.25
N GLY A 158 -3.98 -13.16 -2.16
CA GLY A 158 -4.04 -14.62 -2.23
C GLY A 158 -2.69 -15.28 -2.51
N ALA A 159 -1.58 -14.55 -2.44
CA ALA A 159 -0.24 -15.09 -2.63
C ALA A 159 0.16 -16.11 -1.54
N PHE A 160 -0.55 -16.11 -0.40
CA PHE A 160 -0.39 -17.11 0.65
C PHE A 160 -1.71 -17.50 1.30
N LEU A 161 -1.76 -18.75 1.76
CA LEU A 161 -2.80 -19.32 2.61
C LEU A 161 -2.22 -19.56 4.02
N GLY A 162 -2.74 -18.83 5.01
CA GLY A 162 -2.41 -19.05 6.42
C GLY A 162 -3.22 -20.21 7.00
N GLN A 163 -2.54 -21.22 7.55
CA GLN A 163 -3.13 -22.35 8.27
C GLN A 163 -2.71 -22.28 9.75
N ALA A 164 -3.68 -22.10 10.65
CA ALA A 164 -3.45 -22.18 12.10
C ALA A 164 -4.08 -23.47 12.64
N ASP A 165 -3.25 -24.40 13.10
CA ASP A 165 -3.71 -25.62 13.75
C ASP A 165 -3.95 -25.34 15.23
N LEU A 166 -5.21 -25.49 15.63
CA LEU A 166 -5.68 -25.17 16.97
C LEU A 166 -5.80 -26.43 17.81
N GLU A 167 -5.28 -26.38 19.04
CA GLU A 167 -5.45 -27.45 20.01
C GLU A 167 -6.29 -26.96 21.20
N PHE A 168 -7.24 -27.78 21.61
CA PHE A 168 -8.11 -27.52 22.75
C PHE A 168 -7.69 -28.37 23.94
N ASP A 169 -7.45 -27.72 25.08
CA ASP A 169 -7.31 -28.41 26.36
C ASP A 169 -8.70 -28.77 26.90
N PRO A 170 -9.05 -30.06 27.01
CA PRO A 170 -10.39 -30.48 27.45
C PRO A 170 -10.64 -30.21 28.94
N ILE A 171 -9.59 -30.08 29.76
CA ILE A 171 -9.70 -29.84 31.21
C ILE A 171 -9.76 -28.34 31.47
N ALA A 172 -8.80 -27.59 30.93
CA ALA A 172 -8.73 -26.15 31.13
C ALA A 172 -9.78 -25.37 30.30
N ARG A 173 -10.40 -26.02 29.31
CA ARG A 173 -11.26 -25.43 28.27
C ARG A 173 -10.61 -24.20 27.64
N ARG A 174 -9.34 -24.35 27.25
CA ARG A 174 -8.53 -23.29 26.64
C ARG A 174 -8.06 -23.67 25.24
N LEU A 175 -8.02 -22.67 24.37
CA LEU A 175 -7.43 -22.75 23.04
C LEU A 175 -5.93 -22.47 23.11
N ARG A 176 -5.14 -23.21 22.34
CA ARG A 176 -3.78 -22.81 21.97
C ARG A 176 -3.57 -22.99 20.47
N VAL A 177 -2.79 -22.10 19.87
CA VAL A 177 -2.26 -22.32 18.52
C VAL A 177 -1.11 -23.31 18.68
N LYS A 178 -1.27 -24.52 18.15
CA LYS A 178 -0.25 -25.57 18.18
C LYS A 178 0.82 -25.32 17.13
N GLU A 179 0.38 -25.01 15.92
CA GLU A 179 1.24 -24.78 14.77
C GLU A 179 0.58 -23.74 13.87
N TYR A 180 1.43 -22.99 13.16
CA TYR A 180 0.98 -22.11 12.09
C TYR A 180 1.92 -22.26 10.91
N THR A 181 1.33 -22.47 9.74
CA THR A 181 2.05 -22.60 8.47
C THR A 181 1.47 -21.60 7.49
N LEU A 182 2.37 -20.89 6.80
CA LEU A 182 1.99 -20.02 5.71
C LEU A 182 2.36 -20.70 4.40
N HIS A 183 1.34 -21.16 3.67
CA HIS A 183 1.51 -21.87 2.40
C HIS A 183 1.54 -20.84 1.27
N PRO A 184 2.55 -20.86 0.39
CA PRO A 184 2.56 -20.03 -0.79
C PRO A 184 1.50 -20.52 -1.78
N VAL A 185 1.03 -19.63 -2.63
CA VAL A 185 0.29 -20.00 -3.83
C VAL A 185 1.20 -19.74 -5.01
N THR A 186 1.74 -20.82 -5.59
CA THR A 186 2.74 -20.77 -6.67
C THR A 186 2.18 -21.36 -7.97
N PRO A 187 2.74 -20.99 -9.13
CA PRO A 187 2.25 -21.48 -10.44
C PRO A 187 2.38 -23.00 -10.65
N ASP A 188 3.18 -23.70 -9.86
CA ASP A 188 3.31 -25.16 -9.90
C ASP A 188 2.19 -25.91 -9.17
N ILE A 189 1.37 -25.21 -8.37
CA ILE A 189 0.17 -25.77 -7.77
C ILE A 189 -0.92 -25.83 -8.85
N PRO A 190 -1.48 -27.01 -9.16
CA PRO A 190 -2.51 -27.12 -10.17
C PRO A 190 -3.78 -26.37 -9.72
N GLU A 191 -4.32 -25.55 -10.62
CA GLU A 191 -5.59 -24.87 -10.39
C GLU A 191 -6.73 -25.88 -10.26
N ASP A 192 -7.70 -25.57 -9.39
CA ASP A 192 -8.95 -26.32 -9.36
C ASP A 192 -9.74 -26.03 -10.64
N PRO A 193 -10.14 -27.05 -11.42
CA PRO A 193 -10.76 -26.85 -12.73
C PRO A 193 -12.12 -26.14 -12.65
N VAL A 194 -12.84 -26.25 -11.53
CA VAL A 194 -14.12 -25.54 -11.34
C VAL A 194 -13.84 -24.06 -11.09
N VAL A 195 -12.88 -23.74 -10.22
CA VAL A 195 -12.49 -22.35 -9.94
C VAL A 195 -11.89 -21.69 -11.18
N ALA A 196 -11.00 -22.36 -11.89
CA ALA A 196 -10.41 -21.87 -13.14
C ALA A 196 -11.49 -21.54 -14.17
N GLN A 197 -12.51 -22.40 -14.32
CA GLN A 197 -13.63 -22.13 -15.21
C GLN A 197 -14.46 -20.91 -14.78
N LEU A 198 -14.68 -20.71 -13.48
CA LEU A 198 -15.36 -19.51 -12.97
C LEU A 198 -14.58 -18.23 -13.25
N VAL A 199 -13.25 -18.28 -13.11
CA VAL A 199 -12.36 -17.15 -13.46
C VAL A 199 -12.46 -16.84 -14.96
N LEU A 200 -12.35 -17.85 -15.82
CA LEU A 200 -12.48 -17.68 -17.28
C LEU A 200 -13.85 -17.09 -17.70
N GLU A 201 -14.92 -17.50 -17.04
CA GLU A 201 -16.26 -16.93 -17.27
C GLU A 201 -16.35 -15.47 -16.85
N GLN A 202 -15.68 -15.09 -15.75
CA GLN A 202 -15.63 -13.72 -15.29
C GLN A 202 -14.75 -12.86 -16.20
N ASP A 203 -13.61 -13.36 -16.65
CA ASP A 203 -12.71 -12.73 -17.61
C ASP A 203 -13.42 -12.41 -18.93
N LYS A 204 -14.26 -13.34 -19.40
CA LYS A 204 -15.10 -13.11 -20.58
C LYS A 204 -16.12 -11.99 -20.36
N LYS A 205 -16.74 -11.91 -19.19
CA LYS A 205 -17.68 -10.82 -18.85
C LYS A 205 -16.97 -9.47 -18.77
N LEU A 206 -15.79 -9.43 -18.16
CA LEU A 206 -14.96 -8.23 -18.10
C LEU A 206 -14.58 -7.77 -19.51
N SER A 207 -14.16 -8.69 -20.37
CA SER A 207 -13.86 -8.38 -21.77
C SER A 207 -15.07 -7.77 -22.50
N GLN A 208 -16.26 -8.31 -22.27
CA GLN A 208 -17.50 -7.76 -22.84
C GLN A 208 -17.82 -6.36 -22.27
N GLN A 209 -17.62 -6.15 -20.98
CA GLN A 209 -17.90 -4.88 -20.31
C GLN A 209 -17.00 -3.75 -20.83
N PHE A 210 -15.73 -4.03 -21.06
CA PHE A 210 -14.77 -3.04 -21.55
C PHE A 210 -14.69 -2.95 -23.09
N GLY A 211 -15.46 -3.80 -23.79
CA GLY A 211 -15.55 -3.79 -25.25
C GLY A 211 -14.27 -4.28 -25.95
N ASP A 212 -13.43 -5.02 -25.24
CA ASP A 212 -12.10 -5.45 -25.68
C ASP A 212 -11.64 -6.70 -24.92
N ASP A 213 -10.67 -7.44 -25.45
CA ASP A 213 -10.05 -8.57 -24.75
C ASP A 213 -9.14 -8.07 -23.62
N ILE A 214 -9.45 -8.40 -22.37
CA ILE A 214 -8.61 -8.03 -21.21
C ILE A 214 -7.20 -8.63 -21.31
N GLY A 215 -7.02 -9.75 -22.03
CA GLY A 215 -5.73 -10.37 -22.32
C GLY A 215 -4.95 -9.70 -23.45
N ARG A 216 -5.53 -8.72 -24.15
CA ARG A 216 -4.88 -8.02 -25.25
C ARG A 216 -3.61 -7.33 -24.77
N VAL A 217 -2.50 -7.59 -25.46
CA VAL A 217 -1.25 -6.87 -25.22
C VAL A 217 -1.35 -5.43 -25.74
N VAL A 218 -1.09 -4.47 -24.87
CA VAL A 218 -1.18 -3.02 -25.13
C VAL A 218 0.17 -2.33 -25.11
N GLY A 219 1.22 -2.99 -24.62
CA GLY A 219 2.60 -2.50 -24.60
C GLY A 219 3.60 -3.53 -24.08
N GLU A 220 4.84 -3.10 -23.89
CA GLU A 220 5.93 -3.89 -23.31
C GLU A 220 6.58 -3.13 -22.16
N LEU A 221 6.88 -3.82 -21.06
CA LEU A 221 7.56 -3.29 -19.88
C LEU A 221 8.97 -3.90 -19.76
N GLU A 222 10.00 -3.06 -19.67
CA GLU A 222 11.40 -3.51 -19.66
C GLU A 222 11.87 -4.03 -18.30
N PHE A 223 11.23 -3.68 -17.18
CA PHE A 223 11.67 -3.99 -15.82
C PHE A 223 10.45 -4.36 -14.96
N ASP A 224 10.66 -5.06 -13.85
CA ASP A 224 9.55 -5.36 -12.94
C ASP A 224 9.12 -4.05 -12.26
N MET A 225 7.84 -3.69 -12.39
CA MET A 225 7.27 -2.47 -11.84
C MET A 225 6.53 -2.80 -10.55
N HIS A 226 7.08 -2.39 -9.42
CA HIS A 226 6.54 -2.66 -8.10
C HIS A 226 5.67 -1.51 -7.59
N HIS A 227 4.61 -1.88 -6.87
CA HIS A 227 3.91 -1.00 -5.97
C HIS A 227 4.82 -0.73 -4.77
N GLN A 228 5.46 0.45 -4.75
CA GLN A 228 6.33 0.86 -3.65
C GLN A 228 5.80 2.12 -2.98
N ASP A 229 5.70 2.07 -1.65
CA ASP A 229 5.47 3.22 -0.78
C ASP A 229 6.76 4.01 -0.54
N THR A 230 7.50 4.29 -1.61
CA THR A 230 8.67 5.19 -1.63
C THR A 230 8.30 6.56 -2.19
N VAL A 231 9.16 7.56 -1.97
CA VAL A 231 8.91 8.96 -2.41
C VAL A 231 8.52 9.07 -3.88
N GLU A 232 9.14 8.22 -4.71
CA GLU A 232 8.76 8.02 -6.10
C GLU A 232 8.73 6.52 -6.39
N SER A 233 7.74 6.10 -7.17
CA SER A 233 7.67 4.76 -7.77
C SER A 233 7.51 4.85 -9.28
N SER A 234 7.96 3.84 -10.00
CA SER A 234 7.87 3.77 -11.46
C SER A 234 6.42 3.75 -11.94
N MET A 235 5.53 3.08 -11.18
CA MET A 235 4.08 3.07 -11.39
C MET A 235 3.45 4.44 -11.17
N GLY A 236 3.82 5.11 -10.08
CA GLY A 236 3.37 6.47 -9.80
C GLY A 236 3.74 7.44 -10.91
N VAL A 237 5.00 7.41 -11.35
CA VAL A 237 5.52 8.21 -12.47
C VAL A 237 4.75 7.95 -13.77
N LEU A 238 4.42 6.68 -14.07
CA LEU A 238 3.60 6.33 -15.23
C LEU A 238 2.23 7.01 -15.16
N MET A 239 1.54 6.91 -14.01
CA MET A 239 0.20 7.45 -13.82
C MET A 239 0.18 8.98 -13.98
N VAL A 240 1.04 9.70 -13.26
CA VAL A 240 1.06 11.18 -13.38
C VAL A 240 1.48 11.65 -14.78
N ARG A 241 2.37 10.93 -15.47
CA ARG A 241 2.70 11.22 -16.88
C ARG A 241 1.54 10.99 -17.83
N ALA A 242 0.80 9.90 -17.62
CA ALA A 242 -0.40 9.61 -18.38
C ALA A 242 -1.45 10.70 -18.17
N TYR A 243 -1.72 11.05 -16.92
CA TYR A 243 -2.74 12.04 -16.56
C TYR A 243 -2.40 13.42 -17.11
N ARG A 244 -1.15 13.87 -16.99
CA ARG A 244 -0.73 15.16 -17.58
C ARG A 244 -0.87 15.14 -19.10
N ALA A 245 -0.50 14.04 -19.75
CA ALA A 245 -0.58 13.92 -21.21
C ALA A 245 -2.02 13.93 -21.74
N SER A 246 -2.96 13.23 -21.09
CA SER A 246 -4.35 13.16 -21.52
C SER A 246 -5.14 14.43 -21.24
N THR A 247 -4.83 15.10 -20.12
CA THR A 247 -5.53 16.32 -19.71
C THR A 247 -4.87 17.59 -20.24
N GLY A 248 -3.60 17.55 -20.66
CA GLY A 248 -2.86 18.73 -21.13
C GLY A 248 -2.62 19.78 -20.03
N THR A 249 -2.65 19.39 -18.76
CA THR A 249 -2.40 20.27 -17.62
C THR A 249 -0.91 20.60 -17.45
N ASP A 250 -0.62 21.65 -16.66
CA ASP A 250 0.76 22.02 -16.32
C ASP A 250 1.42 20.95 -15.44
N VAL A 251 0.64 20.40 -14.50
CA VAL A 251 1.06 19.42 -13.49
C VAL A 251 0.04 18.30 -13.44
N ALA A 252 0.47 17.10 -13.04
CA ALA A 252 -0.41 16.04 -12.57
C ALA A 252 0.08 15.54 -11.21
N LEU A 253 -0.84 15.20 -10.32
CA LEU A 253 -0.55 14.63 -9.01
C LEU A 253 -1.35 13.33 -8.81
N GLU A 254 -0.74 12.39 -8.12
CA GLU A 254 -1.41 11.17 -7.64
C GLU A 254 -0.76 10.72 -6.32
N GLU A 255 -1.49 9.96 -5.51
CA GLU A 255 -1.00 9.40 -4.25
C GLU A 255 -0.74 7.89 -4.38
N SER A 256 0.33 7.40 -3.74
CA SER A 256 0.77 5.99 -3.79
C SER A 256 -0.32 4.97 -3.47
N GLY A 257 -1.18 5.24 -2.49
CA GLY A 257 -2.29 4.38 -2.08
C GLY A 257 -3.43 4.29 -3.09
N PHE A 258 -3.42 5.10 -4.15
CA PHE A 258 -4.35 4.97 -5.28
C PHE A 258 -3.74 4.25 -6.49
N THR A 259 -2.51 3.75 -6.36
CA THR A 259 -1.89 2.87 -7.36
C THR A 259 -2.23 1.41 -7.04
N GLY A 260 -2.22 0.54 -8.05
CA GLY A 260 -2.58 -0.87 -7.85
C GLY A 260 -1.36 -1.79 -7.67
N SER A 261 -1.40 -3.00 -8.22
CA SER A 261 -0.45 -4.08 -7.92
C SER A 261 0.74 -4.17 -8.88
N ASP A 262 1.80 -4.84 -8.41
CA ASP A 262 3.03 -5.10 -9.17
C ASP A 262 2.76 -5.69 -10.55
N VAL A 263 3.50 -5.20 -11.56
CA VAL A 263 3.45 -5.71 -12.94
C VAL A 263 4.84 -6.25 -13.32
N PRO A 264 4.95 -7.54 -13.69
CA PRO A 264 6.22 -8.12 -14.09
C PRO A 264 6.69 -7.56 -15.43
N ARG A 265 8.00 -7.59 -15.66
CA ARG A 265 8.56 -7.26 -16.99
C ARG A 265 7.99 -8.16 -18.08
N GLY A 266 7.84 -7.60 -19.28
CA GLY A 266 7.31 -8.31 -20.45
C GLY A 266 6.06 -7.65 -21.04
N PRO A 267 5.18 -8.42 -21.69
CA PRO A 267 3.95 -7.89 -22.28
C PRO A 267 3.02 -7.28 -21.22
N ILE A 268 2.55 -6.06 -21.47
CA ILE A 268 1.52 -5.40 -20.67
C ILE A 268 0.18 -5.72 -21.32
N THR A 269 -0.75 -6.32 -20.60
CA THR A 269 -2.11 -6.58 -21.08
C THR A 269 -3.07 -5.47 -20.66
N LEU A 270 -4.29 -5.45 -21.20
CA LEU A 270 -5.33 -4.57 -20.71
C LEU A 270 -5.66 -4.85 -19.23
N MET A 271 -5.66 -6.11 -18.79
CA MET A 271 -5.76 -6.47 -17.38
C MET A 271 -4.63 -5.83 -16.55
N SER A 272 -3.39 -5.85 -17.06
CA SER A 272 -2.26 -5.20 -16.38
C SER A 272 -2.46 -3.68 -16.19
N VAL A 273 -3.22 -3.01 -17.08
CA VAL A 273 -3.58 -1.59 -16.89
C VAL A 273 -4.55 -1.41 -15.74
N HIS A 274 -5.53 -2.31 -15.63
CA HIS A 274 -6.49 -2.34 -14.54
C HIS A 274 -5.82 -2.66 -13.19
N ASP A 275 -4.76 -3.48 -13.21
CA ASP A 275 -3.89 -3.73 -12.07
C ASP A 275 -3.07 -2.50 -11.69
N ILE A 276 -2.64 -1.66 -12.64
CA ILE A 276 -1.85 -0.43 -12.36
C ILE A 276 -2.73 0.69 -11.80
N ALA A 277 -3.89 0.93 -12.41
CA ALA A 277 -4.81 2.02 -12.09
C ALA A 277 -6.16 1.43 -11.64
N PRO A 278 -6.28 1.04 -10.35
CA PRO A 278 -7.39 0.24 -9.87
C PRO A 278 -8.76 0.95 -9.97
N HIS A 279 -9.77 0.12 -10.21
CA HIS A 279 -11.10 0.50 -10.68
C HIS A 279 -12.01 0.87 -9.51
N ILE A 280 -12.06 2.14 -9.14
CA ILE A 280 -13.10 2.60 -8.20
C ILE A 280 -14.28 3.11 -9.01
N TYR A 281 -15.25 2.21 -9.19
CA TYR A 281 -16.48 2.46 -9.91
C TYR A 281 -17.36 3.46 -9.15
N ASN A 282 -17.79 4.52 -9.82
CA ASN A 282 -18.78 5.44 -9.29
C ASN A 282 -20.17 5.01 -9.77
N PRO A 283 -20.99 4.40 -8.89
CA PRO A 283 -22.32 3.91 -9.25
C PRO A 283 -23.32 5.00 -9.63
N ASP A 284 -23.07 6.25 -9.24
CA ASP A 284 -23.98 7.38 -9.49
C ASP A 284 -23.77 7.95 -10.89
N THR A 285 -22.53 7.93 -11.39
CA THR A 285 -22.18 8.41 -12.74
C THR A 285 -22.15 7.28 -13.78
N GLY A 286 -22.07 6.03 -13.34
CA GLY A 286 -21.85 4.87 -14.20
C GLY A 286 -20.45 4.83 -14.82
N LYS A 287 -19.53 5.65 -14.31
CA LYS A 287 -18.14 5.75 -14.75
C LYS A 287 -17.21 5.35 -13.62
N GLU A 288 -15.97 5.05 -13.97
CA GLU A 288 -14.92 4.91 -12.98
C GLU A 288 -14.33 6.27 -12.61
N TRP A 289 -13.38 6.31 -11.67
CA TRP A 289 -12.70 7.54 -11.31
C TRP A 289 -12.14 8.25 -12.54
N THR A 290 -12.53 9.51 -12.70
CA THR A 290 -12.10 10.38 -13.78
C THR A 290 -11.01 11.33 -13.33
N LEU A 291 -10.33 11.89 -14.33
CA LEU A 291 -9.38 12.97 -14.16
C LEU A 291 -10.11 14.30 -14.14
N HIS A 292 -9.72 15.18 -13.22
CA HIS A 292 -10.20 16.55 -13.16
C HIS A 292 -9.06 17.51 -13.44
N ARG A 293 -9.38 18.64 -14.05
CA ARG A 293 -8.51 19.81 -14.13
C ARG A 293 -8.84 20.76 -12.99
N TRP A 294 -7.90 20.93 -12.08
CA TRP A 294 -7.98 21.91 -11.02
C TRP A 294 -7.12 23.12 -11.35
N ASN A 295 -7.71 24.32 -11.42
CA ASN A 295 -6.96 25.57 -11.52
C ASN A 295 -6.46 25.99 -10.13
N ALA A 296 -5.46 25.27 -9.62
CA ALA A 296 -4.93 25.38 -8.27
C ALA A 296 -4.15 26.68 -8.06
N LYS A 297 -4.29 27.31 -6.89
CA LYS A 297 -3.36 28.39 -6.49
C LYS A 297 -2.01 27.80 -6.13
N GLY A 298 -0.92 28.51 -6.42
CA GLY A 298 0.42 28.08 -5.99
C GLY A 298 0.52 27.90 -4.47
N SER A 299 -0.17 28.73 -3.67
CA SER A 299 -0.25 28.57 -2.21
C SER A 299 -0.86 27.23 -1.76
N ASP A 300 -1.81 26.71 -2.53
CA ASP A 300 -2.50 25.46 -2.20
C ASP A 300 -1.56 24.28 -2.46
N LEU A 301 -0.84 24.31 -3.59
CA LEU A 301 0.21 23.33 -3.91
C LEU A 301 1.33 23.32 -2.85
N GLN A 302 1.79 24.49 -2.40
CA GLN A 302 2.77 24.56 -1.30
C GLN A 302 2.25 23.91 -0.02
N THR A 303 0.98 24.14 0.30
CA THR A 303 0.36 23.61 1.51
C THR A 303 0.22 22.10 1.43
N ILE A 304 -0.26 21.57 0.30
CA ILE A 304 -0.40 20.13 0.05
C ILE A 304 0.95 19.41 0.20
N PHE A 305 1.99 19.86 -0.52
CA PHE A 305 3.31 19.22 -0.43
C PHE A 305 3.90 19.28 0.97
N ARG A 306 3.75 20.39 1.71
CA ARG A 306 4.20 20.48 3.10
C ARG A 306 3.47 19.52 4.03
N ILE A 307 2.21 19.24 3.77
CA ILE A 307 1.43 18.28 4.57
C ILE A 307 1.93 16.87 4.29
N PHE A 308 1.89 16.43 3.03
CA PHE A 308 2.26 15.06 2.63
C PHE A 308 3.66 14.68 3.10
N TYR A 309 4.64 15.57 2.92
CA TYR A 309 6.02 15.30 3.30
C TYR A 309 6.32 15.48 4.80
N ARG A 310 5.40 16.10 5.57
CA ARG A 310 5.52 16.20 7.04
C ARG A 310 4.83 15.06 7.77
N VAL A 311 3.67 14.65 7.29
CA VAL A 311 2.80 13.71 8.01
C VAL A 311 3.21 12.26 7.84
N ASN A 312 4.08 11.93 6.87
CA ASN A 312 4.58 10.57 6.61
C ASN A 312 5.61 10.06 7.65
N GLY A 313 5.36 10.32 8.94
CA GLY A 313 6.22 9.89 10.03
C GLY A 313 5.74 10.24 11.44
N PHE A 314 4.54 10.83 11.61
CA PHE A 314 4.10 11.27 12.93
C PHE A 314 2.60 11.27 13.20
N MET A 315 1.75 10.89 12.25
CA MET A 315 0.34 10.71 12.60
C MET A 315 0.16 9.50 13.55
N PRO A 316 -0.92 9.44 14.33
CA PRO A 316 -1.20 8.30 15.19
C PRO A 316 -1.08 6.98 14.41
N PRO A 317 -0.74 5.85 15.07
CA PRO A 317 -0.74 4.54 14.41
C PRO A 317 -2.03 4.36 13.59
N GLY A 318 -1.87 4.17 12.28
CA GLY A 318 -2.98 4.10 11.31
C GLY A 318 -3.26 5.36 10.49
N TRP A 319 -2.39 6.37 10.50
CA TRP A 319 -2.36 7.34 9.41
C TRP A 319 -0.99 7.40 8.77
N THR A 320 -0.89 6.85 7.57
CA THR A 320 0.16 7.14 6.61
C THR A 320 -0.57 7.76 5.43
N LEU A 321 -0.45 9.08 5.25
CA LEU A 321 -0.65 9.61 3.90
C LEU A 321 0.58 9.13 3.15
N GLY A 322 0.38 8.32 2.11
CA GLY A 322 1.49 7.85 1.32
C GLY A 322 2.14 8.99 0.54
N TRP A 323 3.04 8.64 -0.36
CA TRP A 323 3.81 9.62 -1.11
C TRP A 323 2.98 10.24 -2.22
N LEU A 324 3.09 11.57 -2.35
CA LEU A 324 2.47 12.30 -3.45
C LEU A 324 3.43 12.34 -4.63
N PHE A 325 3.05 11.65 -5.71
CA PHE A 325 3.73 11.67 -6.99
C PHE A 325 3.34 12.91 -7.78
N SER A 326 4.26 13.35 -8.64
CA SER A 326 4.00 14.50 -9.48
C SER A 326 4.71 14.42 -10.82
N ASP A 327 4.15 15.07 -11.83
CA ASP A 327 4.77 15.23 -13.13
C ASP A 327 4.83 16.71 -13.52
N ASN A 328 5.98 17.16 -14.05
CA ASN A 328 6.36 18.57 -14.25
C ASN A 328 6.50 19.45 -12.99
N LEU A 329 6.23 18.92 -11.80
CA LEU A 329 6.49 19.62 -10.54
C LEU A 329 7.71 18.99 -9.89
N HIS A 330 8.72 19.82 -9.61
CA HIS A 330 9.92 19.39 -8.90
C HIS A 330 10.00 20.12 -7.57
N PHE A 331 10.49 19.46 -6.53
CA PHE A 331 10.62 20.08 -5.22
C PHE A 331 11.84 19.57 -4.47
N THR A 332 12.29 20.41 -3.54
CA THR A 332 13.40 20.10 -2.65
C THR A 332 12.91 20.07 -1.21
N TRP A 333 13.39 19.12 -0.42
CA TRP A 333 12.89 18.93 0.94
C TRP A 333 13.96 18.46 1.92
N ASP A 334 13.67 18.60 3.22
CA ASP A 334 14.56 18.26 4.33
C ASP A 334 13.97 17.13 5.18
N PRO A 335 14.37 15.87 4.95
CA PRO A 335 13.86 14.73 5.72
C PRO A 335 14.22 14.81 7.21
N THR A 336 15.19 15.65 7.61
CA THR A 336 15.52 15.83 9.03
C THR A 336 14.47 16.62 9.81
N LEU A 337 13.56 17.31 9.10
CA LEU A 337 12.48 18.11 9.67
C LEU A 337 11.13 17.38 9.73
N MET A 338 11.09 16.08 9.39
CA MET A 338 9.88 15.25 9.50
C MET A 338 9.38 15.16 10.93
N ILE A 339 10.29 15.06 11.90
CA ILE A 339 9.95 15.08 13.32
C ILE A 339 9.67 16.53 13.70
N GLY A 340 8.40 16.83 14.01
CA GLY A 340 7.93 18.18 14.28
C GLY A 340 8.75 18.95 15.33
N GLY A 341 8.54 20.27 15.39
CA GLY A 341 9.28 21.16 16.29
C GLY A 341 9.66 22.47 15.60
N MET A 342 10.58 23.21 16.21
CA MET A 342 11.16 24.42 15.63
C MET A 342 12.54 24.13 15.06
N HIS A 343 12.80 24.60 13.84
CA HIS A 343 14.12 24.68 13.26
C HIS A 343 14.44 26.15 13.02
N ARG A 344 15.55 26.63 13.62
CA ARG A 344 15.96 28.06 13.57
C ARG A 344 14.86 29.07 13.94
N GLY A 345 13.98 28.70 14.88
CA GLY A 345 12.86 29.54 15.32
C GLY A 345 11.64 29.54 14.39
N ILE A 346 11.68 28.78 13.29
CA ILE A 346 10.58 28.61 12.35
C ILE A 346 9.96 27.22 12.58
N PRO A 347 8.62 27.08 12.58
CA PRO A 347 8.00 25.76 12.62
C PRO A 347 8.46 24.92 11.43
N SER A 348 8.96 23.70 11.70
CA SER A 348 9.41 22.70 10.71
C SER A 348 8.48 22.55 9.50
N PHE A 349 7.17 22.68 9.71
CA PHE A 349 6.15 22.69 8.65
C PHE A 349 6.44 23.65 7.49
N PHE A 350 6.94 24.84 7.77
CA PHE A 350 7.21 25.84 6.75
C PHE A 350 8.56 25.62 6.05
N GLU A 351 9.42 24.78 6.63
CA GLU A 351 10.80 24.57 6.19
C GLU A 351 11.05 23.17 5.60
N ILE A 352 10.12 22.22 5.79
CA ILE A 352 10.29 20.85 5.32
C ILE A 352 10.37 20.76 3.81
N VAL A 353 9.51 21.48 3.08
CA VAL A 353 9.62 21.70 1.63
C VAL A 353 10.25 23.07 1.42
N ARG A 354 11.39 23.10 0.73
CA ARG A 354 12.29 24.26 0.60
C ARG A 354 12.06 25.04 -0.68
N SER A 355 11.85 24.34 -1.79
CA SER A 355 11.52 24.95 -3.07
C SER A 355 10.58 24.05 -3.84
N ILE A 356 9.70 24.66 -4.64
CA ILE A 356 8.88 23.97 -5.64
C ILE A 356 9.08 24.72 -6.96
N THR A 357 9.29 23.99 -8.05
CA THR A 357 9.28 24.52 -9.42
C THR A 357 8.25 23.76 -10.25
N ILE A 358 7.66 24.45 -11.21
CA ILE A 358 6.85 23.84 -12.27
C ILE A 358 7.60 24.05 -13.59
N GLY A 359 8.05 22.95 -14.20
CA GLY A 359 9.17 22.97 -15.13
C GLY A 359 10.40 23.64 -14.49
N GLU A 360 10.99 24.60 -15.20
CA GLU A 360 12.15 25.36 -14.73
C GLU A 360 11.81 26.60 -13.89
N ARG A 361 10.52 26.90 -13.70
CA ARG A 361 10.09 28.15 -13.05
C ARG A 361 9.75 27.92 -11.58
N PRO A 362 10.24 28.76 -10.66
CA PRO A 362 9.78 28.75 -9.27
C PRO A 362 8.25 28.90 -9.19
N LEU A 363 7.65 28.14 -8.28
CA LEU A 363 6.23 28.24 -7.99
C LEU A 363 5.90 29.62 -7.40
N ASP A 364 5.01 30.35 -8.06
CA ASP A 364 4.46 31.62 -7.56
C ASP A 364 3.21 31.32 -6.72
N PRO A 365 3.20 31.64 -5.40
CA PRO A 365 2.06 31.40 -4.53
C PRO A 365 0.76 32.07 -4.99
N HIS A 366 0.85 33.16 -5.76
CA HIS A 366 -0.28 33.96 -6.22
C HIS A 366 -0.74 33.62 -7.63
N ALA A 367 0.09 32.90 -8.40
CA ALA A 367 -0.30 32.38 -9.69
C ALA A 367 -1.23 31.16 -9.55
N ARG A 368 -1.93 30.83 -10.64
CA ARG A 368 -2.70 29.59 -10.75
C ARG A 368 -2.10 28.69 -11.80
N TYR A 369 -2.24 27.39 -11.58
CA TYR A 369 -1.68 26.33 -12.39
C TYR A 369 -2.77 25.31 -12.68
N SER A 370 -2.80 24.77 -13.91
CA SER A 370 -3.68 23.67 -14.24
C SER A 370 -3.09 22.37 -13.72
N VAL A 371 -3.84 21.64 -12.89
CA VAL A 371 -3.38 20.42 -12.20
C VAL A 371 -4.35 19.28 -12.46
N ALA A 372 -3.86 18.16 -12.97
CA ALA A 372 -4.64 16.93 -13.11
C ALA A 372 -4.66 16.15 -11.79
N LEU A 373 -5.85 15.73 -11.36
CA LEU A 373 -6.09 14.92 -10.16
C LEU A 373 -7.16 13.86 -10.43
N THR A 374 -7.12 12.73 -9.74
CA THR A 374 -8.21 11.75 -9.72
C THR A 374 -9.30 12.14 -8.71
N ASP A 375 -10.52 11.63 -8.90
CA ASP A 375 -11.63 11.75 -7.93
C ASP A 375 -11.21 11.38 -6.50
N GLY A 376 -10.44 10.29 -6.36
CA GLY A 376 -9.91 9.83 -5.08
C GLY A 376 -9.05 10.87 -4.37
N LEU A 377 -8.08 11.43 -5.08
CA LEU A 377 -7.19 12.44 -4.52
C LEU A 377 -7.92 13.74 -4.16
N ILE A 378 -8.89 14.17 -4.98
CA ILE A 378 -9.72 15.33 -4.69
C ILE A 378 -10.52 15.11 -3.41
N ARG A 379 -11.14 13.93 -3.25
CA ARG A 379 -11.87 13.55 -2.04
C ARG A 379 -10.95 13.55 -0.83
N ALA A 380 -9.76 12.95 -0.94
CA ALA A 380 -8.76 12.94 0.12
C ALA A 380 -8.37 14.38 0.53
N PHE A 381 -8.12 15.27 -0.43
CA PHE A 381 -7.80 16.67 -0.12
C PHE A 381 -8.95 17.43 0.53
N LYS A 382 -10.20 17.21 0.12
CA LYS A 382 -11.38 17.83 0.75
C LYS A 382 -11.54 17.38 2.20
N ILE A 383 -11.48 16.07 2.45
CA ILE A 383 -11.57 15.48 3.79
C ILE A 383 -10.42 15.97 4.68
N GLY A 384 -9.19 15.91 4.16
CA GLY A 384 -8.01 16.41 4.87
C GLY A 384 -8.11 17.91 5.15
N GLY A 385 -8.60 18.68 4.18
CA GLY A 385 -8.84 20.12 4.30
C GLY A 385 -9.82 20.46 5.41
N GLU A 386 -10.96 19.78 5.48
CA GLU A 386 -11.94 19.98 6.56
C GLU A 386 -11.38 19.58 7.93
N LYS A 387 -10.77 18.39 8.02
CA LYS A 387 -10.24 17.85 9.29
C LYS A 387 -9.08 18.69 9.83
N LEU A 388 -8.22 19.22 8.95
CA LEU A 388 -7.07 20.07 9.30
C LEU A 388 -7.40 21.57 9.27
N ARG A 389 -8.65 21.95 8.96
CA ARG A 389 -9.11 23.35 8.82
C ARG A 389 -8.26 24.17 7.84
N LEU A 390 -7.92 23.56 6.71
CA LEU A 390 -7.19 24.18 5.62
C LEU A 390 -8.18 24.82 4.64
N ASN A 391 -7.81 25.99 4.12
CA ASN A 391 -8.65 26.72 3.17
C ASN A 391 -8.14 26.50 1.73
N LEU A 392 -8.18 25.25 1.25
CA LEU A 392 -7.82 24.91 -0.13
C LEU A 392 -8.92 25.36 -1.10
N ASP A 393 -8.56 26.01 -2.20
CA ASP A 393 -9.52 26.59 -3.15
C ASP A 393 -9.88 25.61 -4.28
N PHE A 394 -10.92 24.81 -4.08
CA PHE A 394 -11.49 23.91 -5.10
C PHE A 394 -12.59 24.55 -5.96
N SER A 395 -12.73 25.88 -5.98
CA SER A 395 -13.81 26.56 -6.73
C SER A 395 -13.69 26.44 -8.26
N GLN A 396 -12.50 26.11 -8.77
CA GLN A 396 -12.21 25.97 -10.19
C GLN A 396 -11.72 24.56 -10.50
N LEU A 397 -12.60 23.60 -10.28
CA LEU A 397 -12.41 22.18 -10.55
C LEU A 397 -13.36 21.74 -11.67
N GLU A 398 -12.82 21.11 -12.71
CA GLU A 398 -13.57 20.62 -13.87
C GLU A 398 -13.30 19.13 -14.08
N ASP A 399 -14.35 18.32 -14.11
CA ASP A 399 -14.26 16.91 -14.51
C ASP A 399 -14.03 16.82 -16.03
N THR A 400 -12.94 16.16 -16.44
CA THR A 400 -12.64 15.97 -17.87
C THR A 400 -13.47 14.86 -18.51
N GLY A 401 -14.08 13.99 -17.69
CA GLY A 401 -14.76 12.78 -18.12
C GLY A 401 -13.83 11.66 -18.60
N ILE A 402 -12.51 11.87 -18.58
CA ILE A 402 -11.50 10.87 -18.94
C ILE A 402 -11.30 9.96 -17.74
N GLU A 403 -11.60 8.67 -17.88
CA GLU A 403 -11.33 7.68 -16.84
C GLU A 403 -9.81 7.51 -16.64
N ALA A 404 -9.36 7.44 -15.39
CA ALA A 404 -7.95 7.41 -15.03
C ALA A 404 -7.21 6.24 -15.72
N TRP A 405 -7.78 5.03 -15.69
CA TRP A 405 -7.21 3.85 -16.35
C TRP A 405 -7.10 4.02 -17.88
N ARG A 406 -8.06 4.70 -18.53
CA ARG A 406 -7.99 4.97 -19.99
C ARG A 406 -6.83 5.88 -20.31
N SER A 407 -6.60 6.89 -19.48
CA SER A 407 -5.44 7.76 -19.62
C SER A 407 -4.13 6.95 -19.55
N VAL A 408 -4.03 5.99 -18.64
CA VAL A 408 -2.86 5.10 -18.52
C VAL A 408 -2.75 4.20 -19.75
N LEU A 409 -3.84 3.55 -20.17
CA LEU A 409 -3.89 2.74 -21.40
C LEU A 409 -3.39 3.51 -22.62
N ASP A 410 -3.94 4.70 -22.88
CA ASP A 410 -3.60 5.52 -24.03
C ASP A 410 -2.12 5.93 -23.99
N TYR A 411 -1.60 6.24 -22.81
CA TYR A 411 -0.19 6.55 -22.64
C TYR A 411 0.69 5.34 -22.98
N ILE A 412 0.39 4.15 -22.46
CA ILE A 412 1.14 2.92 -22.74
C ILE A 412 1.12 2.60 -24.23
N VAL A 413 -0.05 2.65 -24.86
CA VAL A 413 -0.21 2.43 -26.32
C VAL A 413 0.60 3.44 -27.12
N SER A 414 0.61 4.72 -26.71
CA SER A 414 1.38 5.77 -27.40
C SER A 414 2.89 5.55 -27.30
N ARG A 415 3.37 4.99 -26.19
CA ARG A 415 4.80 4.72 -25.95
C ARG A 415 5.25 3.40 -26.56
N LYS A 416 4.36 2.41 -26.68
CA LYS A 416 4.60 1.01 -27.08
C LYS A 416 5.51 0.24 -26.11
N LYS A 417 6.57 0.86 -25.61
CA LYS A 417 7.53 0.30 -24.66
C LYS A 417 7.78 1.26 -23.50
N LEU A 418 7.64 0.75 -22.28
CA LEU A 418 7.99 1.42 -21.03
C LEU A 418 9.39 0.97 -20.61
N SER A 419 10.31 1.92 -20.49
CA SER A 419 11.73 1.71 -20.19
C SER A 419 12.13 2.47 -18.93
N LYS A 420 13.29 2.12 -18.37
CA LYS A 420 13.84 2.83 -17.21
C LYS A 420 14.05 4.33 -17.48
N GLU A 421 14.31 4.70 -18.74
CA GLU A 421 14.52 6.10 -19.13
C GLU A 421 13.21 6.88 -19.17
N ASN A 422 12.13 6.28 -19.69
CA ASN A 422 10.84 6.96 -19.81
C ASN A 422 9.95 6.83 -18.57
N LEU A 423 10.36 6.08 -17.54
CA LEU A 423 9.72 6.01 -16.22
C LEU A 423 10.73 6.22 -15.09
N ARG A 424 11.78 6.99 -15.37
CA ARG A 424 12.85 7.24 -14.40
C ARG A 424 12.30 7.88 -13.12
N VAL A 425 12.65 7.27 -11.99
CA VAL A 425 12.39 7.77 -10.64
C VAL A 425 13.61 8.55 -10.09
N GLY A 426 13.42 9.29 -9.01
CA GLY A 426 14.42 10.16 -8.39
C GLY A 426 14.62 11.51 -9.11
N GLN A 427 13.65 11.95 -9.93
CA GLN A 427 13.80 13.17 -10.74
C GLN A 427 12.98 14.35 -10.19
N THR A 428 11.89 14.09 -9.48
CA THR A 428 10.94 15.14 -9.06
C THR A 428 11.21 15.63 -7.65
N SER A 429 11.64 14.73 -6.78
CA SER A 429 11.98 14.99 -5.39
C SER A 429 13.50 14.97 -5.19
N LYS A 430 14.03 15.99 -4.51
CA LYS A 430 15.44 16.06 -4.13
C LYS A 430 15.58 16.41 -2.66
N THR A 431 16.50 15.76 -1.95
CA THR A 431 16.79 16.17 -0.57
C THR A 431 17.79 17.33 -0.55
N ILE A 432 17.72 18.20 0.45
CA ILE A 432 18.70 19.30 0.62
C ILE A 432 20.10 18.83 1.04
N GLY A 433 20.19 17.58 1.51
CA GLY A 433 21.43 16.91 1.89
C GLY A 433 21.99 16.09 0.73
N PRO A 434 23.03 15.28 0.97
CA PRO A 434 23.30 14.11 0.14
C PRO A 434 22.22 13.05 0.40
N ASP A 435 21.85 12.30 -0.64
CA ASP A 435 20.91 11.18 -0.57
C ASP A 435 21.39 10.11 -1.54
N LEU A 436 22.06 9.08 -1.02
CA LEU A 436 22.52 7.97 -1.86
C LEU A 436 21.38 6.97 -1.99
N ALA A 437 20.85 6.87 -3.21
CA ALA A 437 19.75 5.99 -3.53
C ALA A 437 20.21 4.76 -4.31
N ILE A 438 19.56 3.64 -4.05
CA ILE A 438 19.57 2.45 -4.92
C ILE A 438 18.14 2.34 -5.43
N LEU A 439 17.95 2.53 -6.73
CA LEU A 439 16.62 2.45 -7.34
C LEU A 439 16.20 0.99 -7.50
N GLU A 440 14.89 0.76 -7.53
CA GLU A 440 14.23 -0.54 -7.72
C GLU A 440 14.87 -1.41 -8.84
N TYR A 441 14.99 -0.84 -10.04
CA TYR A 441 15.60 -1.50 -11.20
C TYR A 441 17.14 -1.40 -11.25
N GLY A 442 17.76 -0.90 -10.20
CA GLY A 442 19.20 -0.66 -10.06
C GLY A 442 20.01 -1.88 -9.61
N ILE A 443 19.35 -2.99 -9.27
CA ILE A 443 20.00 -4.27 -8.93
C ILE A 443 19.87 -5.24 -10.11
N GLU A 444 21.01 -5.67 -10.65
CA GLU A 444 21.13 -6.65 -11.74
C GLU A 444 22.23 -7.68 -11.42
N TRP A 445 22.36 -8.72 -12.24
CA TRP A 445 23.42 -9.71 -12.07
C TRP A 445 23.88 -10.34 -13.38
N ASP A 446 25.16 -10.75 -13.41
CA ASP A 446 25.82 -11.35 -14.58
C ASP A 446 26.40 -12.76 -14.29
N LYS A 447 25.81 -13.48 -13.33
CA LYS A 447 26.24 -14.80 -12.79
C LYS A 447 27.47 -14.81 -11.90
N ALA A 448 28.37 -13.84 -12.04
CA ALA A 448 29.56 -13.72 -11.20
C ALA A 448 29.49 -12.51 -10.26
N HIS A 449 28.63 -11.54 -10.55
CA HIS A 449 28.48 -10.33 -9.77
C HIS A 449 27.02 -9.93 -9.63
N LEU A 450 26.72 -9.33 -8.48
CA LEU A 450 25.66 -8.34 -8.35
C LEU A 450 26.19 -7.01 -8.90
N LEU A 451 25.40 -6.40 -9.78
CA LEU A 451 25.60 -5.06 -10.29
C LEU A 451 24.61 -4.15 -9.57
N VAL A 452 25.12 -3.17 -8.84
CA VAL A 452 24.28 -2.24 -8.07
C VAL A 452 24.56 -0.83 -8.54
N GLU A 453 23.56 -0.17 -9.12
CA GLU A 453 23.61 1.25 -9.45
C GLU A 453 23.28 2.10 -8.22
N VAL A 454 24.16 3.03 -7.91
CA VAL A 454 23.98 4.01 -6.83
C VAL A 454 23.97 5.41 -7.42
N GLU A 455 22.96 6.19 -7.07
CA GLU A 455 22.78 7.57 -7.50
C GLU A 455 22.78 8.52 -6.30
N ASN A 456 23.27 9.75 -6.44
CA ASN A 456 23.03 10.79 -5.45
C ASN A 456 21.82 11.67 -5.84
N LEU A 457 20.68 11.44 -5.20
CA LEU A 457 19.43 12.21 -5.36
C LEU A 457 19.39 13.47 -4.48
N GLY A 458 20.48 13.77 -3.80
CA GLY A 458 20.63 14.96 -2.96
C GLY A 458 21.24 16.15 -3.69
N LEU A 459 20.96 17.36 -3.20
CA LEU A 459 21.55 18.60 -3.71
C LEU A 459 23.00 18.83 -3.29
N LYS A 460 23.55 17.98 -2.40
CA LYS A 460 24.93 18.09 -1.93
C LYS A 460 25.74 16.85 -2.29
N PRO A 461 27.06 16.99 -2.54
CA PRO A 461 27.93 15.84 -2.71
C PRO A 461 27.86 14.88 -1.52
N SER A 462 27.80 13.59 -1.80
CA SER A 462 27.89 12.55 -0.78
C SER A 462 29.34 12.39 -0.30
N LYS A 463 29.50 11.76 0.85
CA LYS A 463 30.80 11.18 1.23
C LYS A 463 30.94 9.81 0.56
N ALA A 464 32.17 9.30 0.48
CA ALA A 464 32.37 7.90 0.16
C ALA A 464 31.56 7.02 1.12
N ALA A 465 30.95 5.98 0.58
CA ALA A 465 30.01 5.11 1.25
C ALA A 465 30.32 3.64 0.96
N GLN A 466 29.53 2.76 1.56
CA GLN A 466 29.62 1.33 1.32
C GLN A 466 28.23 0.82 0.95
N VAL A 467 28.14 0.02 -0.10
CA VAL A 467 26.95 -0.78 -0.39
C VAL A 467 27.18 -2.15 0.23
N ASP A 468 26.24 -2.56 1.09
CA ASP A 468 26.16 -3.91 1.62
C ASP A 468 25.00 -4.61 0.92
N CYS A 469 25.22 -5.81 0.39
CA CYS A 469 24.16 -6.65 -0.13
C CYS A 469 24.05 -7.96 0.65
N ASP A 470 22.82 -8.37 0.89
CA ASP A 470 22.46 -9.56 1.64
C ASP A 470 21.46 -10.41 0.84
N SER A 471 21.53 -11.73 1.02
CA SER A 471 20.61 -12.71 0.46
C SER A 471 19.60 -13.12 1.52
N GLY A 472 18.35 -13.21 1.12
CA GLY A 472 17.29 -13.82 1.91
C GLY A 472 17.44 -15.34 2.05
N VAL A 473 16.60 -15.94 2.90
CA VAL A 473 16.46 -17.40 3.02
C VAL A 473 15.98 -17.99 1.69
N ARG A 474 16.74 -18.95 1.14
CA ARG A 474 16.42 -19.72 -0.07
C ARG A 474 15.07 -20.43 0.08
N ASP A 475 14.21 -20.31 -0.93
CA ASP A 475 12.84 -20.86 -0.95
C ASP A 475 12.02 -20.47 0.29
N GLY A 476 12.53 -19.55 1.11
CA GLY A 476 11.90 -19.01 2.31
C GLY A 476 10.84 -17.99 1.92
N TYR A 477 9.99 -18.31 0.95
CA TYR A 477 8.81 -17.55 0.54
C TYR A 477 8.99 -16.03 0.39
N ALA A 478 10.21 -15.55 0.19
CA ALA A 478 10.52 -14.14 0.25
C ALA A 478 10.16 -13.47 -1.07
N LEU A 479 8.86 -13.30 -1.27
CA LEU A 479 8.30 -12.10 -1.85
C LEU A 479 8.21 -11.06 -0.70
N PHE A 480 9.34 -10.37 -0.55
CA PHE A 480 9.56 -8.98 -0.13
C PHE A 480 9.07 -8.42 1.22
N GLU A 481 7.91 -8.77 1.77
CA GLU A 481 7.26 -7.92 2.79
C GLU A 481 7.14 -8.55 4.18
N SER A 482 8.21 -9.18 4.68
CA SER A 482 8.25 -9.59 6.10
C SER A 482 9.42 -8.96 6.83
N ASP A 483 9.12 -8.21 7.90
CA ASP A 483 10.12 -7.73 8.87
C ASP A 483 10.96 -8.87 9.48
N GLU A 484 10.50 -10.12 9.35
CA GLU A 484 11.11 -11.32 9.92
C GLU A 484 12.06 -12.04 8.95
N GLN A 485 12.25 -11.49 7.75
CA GLN A 485 13.19 -12.03 6.77
C GLN A 485 14.61 -12.01 7.35
N ARG A 486 15.25 -13.19 7.40
CA ARG A 486 16.67 -13.30 7.76
C ARG A 486 17.53 -13.02 6.53
N TRP A 487 18.45 -12.08 6.69
CA TRP A 487 19.38 -11.64 5.65
C TRP A 487 20.78 -12.14 5.97
N THR A 488 21.41 -12.81 5.00
CA THR A 488 22.78 -13.32 5.10
C THR A 488 23.69 -12.50 4.18
N PRO A 489 24.83 -11.97 4.67
CA PRO A 489 25.72 -11.17 3.83
C PRO A 489 26.19 -11.90 2.58
N ILE A 490 25.99 -11.26 1.41
CA ILE A 490 26.57 -11.69 0.13
C ILE A 490 27.94 -11.05 -0.03
N GLY A 491 28.01 -9.74 0.16
CA GLY A 491 29.23 -8.98 -0.07
C GLY A 491 29.01 -7.49 0.02
N LYS A 492 30.10 -6.75 -0.19
CA LYS A 492 30.13 -5.31 -0.01
C LYS A 492 30.99 -4.66 -1.08
N ALA A 493 30.66 -3.44 -1.47
CA ALA A 493 31.46 -2.64 -2.39
C ALA A 493 31.57 -1.19 -1.91
N SER A 494 32.72 -0.56 -2.17
CA SER A 494 32.93 0.85 -1.89
C SER A 494 32.32 1.72 -2.98
N VAL A 495 31.62 2.76 -2.57
CA VAL A 495 31.08 3.80 -3.46
C VAL A 495 31.89 5.08 -3.22
N PRO A 496 32.49 5.70 -4.27
CA PRO A 496 33.19 6.97 -4.12
C PRO A 496 32.21 8.09 -3.71
N ALA A 497 32.74 9.25 -3.34
CA ALA A 497 31.91 10.45 -3.20
C ALA A 497 31.23 10.77 -4.55
N LEU A 498 29.93 11.01 -4.53
CA LEU A 498 29.12 11.30 -5.71
C LEU A 498 28.63 12.75 -5.66
N LYS A 499 28.82 13.49 -6.74
CA LYS A 499 28.17 14.79 -6.96
C LYS A 499 26.65 14.61 -7.10
N PRO A 500 25.83 15.66 -6.93
CA PRO A 500 24.42 15.60 -7.27
C PRO A 500 24.20 15.02 -8.67
N ASP A 501 23.22 14.12 -8.80
CA ASP A 501 22.82 13.41 -10.03
C ASP A 501 23.90 12.50 -10.63
N GLN A 502 25.05 12.33 -9.95
CA GLN A 502 26.09 11.41 -10.36
C GLN A 502 25.68 9.98 -10.01
N ARG A 503 25.88 9.07 -10.98
CA ARG A 503 25.68 7.63 -10.85
C ARG A 503 27.00 6.88 -10.90
N VAL A 504 27.03 5.75 -10.20
CA VAL A 504 28.10 4.76 -10.33
C VAL A 504 27.52 3.37 -10.19
N GLN A 505 28.01 2.44 -11.01
CA GLN A 505 27.72 1.02 -10.83
C GLN A 505 28.87 0.39 -10.03
N VAL A 506 28.52 -0.29 -8.94
CA VAL A 506 29.45 -1.11 -8.18
C VAL A 506 29.20 -2.58 -8.44
N ARG A 507 30.26 -3.39 -8.35
CA ARG A 507 30.21 -4.84 -8.56
C ARG A 507 30.51 -5.54 -7.25
N ILE A 508 29.62 -6.42 -6.83
CA ILE A 508 29.80 -7.25 -5.64
C ILE A 508 29.92 -8.70 -6.12
N PRO A 509 31.00 -9.42 -5.78
CA PRO A 509 31.12 -10.83 -6.14
C PRO A 509 29.90 -11.60 -5.67
N TRP A 510 29.29 -12.34 -6.59
CA TRP A 510 28.15 -13.20 -6.33
C TRP A 510 28.42 -14.55 -6.99
N ASP A 511 28.65 -15.58 -6.17
CA ASP A 511 28.61 -16.95 -6.66
C ASP A 511 27.15 -17.41 -6.81
N ALA A 512 26.64 -17.27 -8.02
CA ALA A 512 25.32 -17.74 -8.39
C ALA A 512 25.34 -19.17 -8.99
N SER A 513 26.49 -19.86 -8.97
CA SER A 513 26.61 -21.20 -9.57
C SER A 513 25.81 -22.26 -8.79
N GLY A 514 25.70 -22.10 -7.47
CA GLY A 514 24.88 -22.93 -6.59
C GLY A 514 23.39 -22.57 -6.55
N LEU A 515 22.92 -21.59 -7.33
CA LEU A 515 21.49 -21.26 -7.40
C LEU A 515 20.77 -22.37 -8.19
N ALA A 516 20.06 -23.23 -7.48
CA ALA A 516 19.04 -24.09 -8.08
C ALA A 516 17.88 -23.25 -8.67
N ALA A 517 17.01 -23.88 -9.47
CA ALA A 517 15.73 -23.26 -9.84
C ALA A 517 14.98 -22.84 -8.56
N GLY A 518 14.60 -21.56 -8.45
CA GLY A 518 14.02 -21.00 -7.24
C GLY A 518 14.08 -19.47 -7.18
N HIS A 519 13.51 -18.90 -6.12
CA HIS A 519 13.42 -17.46 -5.88
C HIS A 519 14.55 -17.00 -4.95
N TRP A 520 15.28 -15.97 -5.36
CA TRP A 520 16.45 -15.44 -4.66
C TRP A 520 16.27 -13.97 -4.30
N PRO A 521 15.79 -13.68 -3.08
CA PRO A 521 15.66 -12.31 -2.59
C PRO A 521 17.03 -11.75 -2.29
N VAL A 522 17.34 -10.62 -2.89
CA VAL A 522 18.53 -9.82 -2.67
C VAL A 522 18.09 -8.47 -2.16
N ARG A 523 18.75 -7.99 -1.12
CA ARG A 523 18.62 -6.63 -0.62
C ARG A 523 19.98 -5.96 -0.68
N CYS A 524 20.03 -4.74 -1.18
CA CYS A 524 21.23 -3.92 -1.15
C CYS A 524 20.93 -2.60 -0.44
N GLU A 525 21.85 -2.15 0.41
CA GLU A 525 21.74 -0.93 1.20
C GLU A 525 23.00 -0.07 1.03
N ALA A 526 22.83 1.18 0.59
CA ALA A 526 23.87 2.19 0.60
C ALA A 526 23.99 2.81 2.00
N LYS A 527 25.04 2.43 2.73
CA LYS A 527 25.28 2.89 4.10
C LYS A 527 26.00 4.24 4.12
N LEU A 528 25.27 5.26 4.52
CA LEU A 528 25.81 6.57 4.85
C LEU A 528 25.83 6.77 6.37
N ARG A 529 26.99 7.20 6.90
CA ARG A 529 27.11 7.50 8.33
C ARG A 529 26.24 8.72 8.69
N ARG A 530 25.13 8.47 9.41
CA ARG A 530 24.10 9.45 9.85
C ARG A 530 23.04 9.81 8.80
N ASP A 531 22.88 9.00 7.77
CA ASP A 531 21.66 9.09 6.97
C ASP A 531 20.49 8.54 7.79
N ARG A 532 19.48 9.37 7.96
CA ARG A 532 18.27 9.04 8.74
C ARG A 532 17.09 8.73 7.82
N TYR A 533 17.27 8.80 6.52
CA TYR A 533 16.22 8.63 5.54
C TYR A 533 16.44 7.34 4.76
N LYS A 534 15.86 6.25 5.27
CA LYS A 534 16.12 4.88 4.79
C LYS A 534 15.32 4.49 3.55
N ASP A 535 14.45 5.38 3.06
CA ASP A 535 13.43 4.99 2.09
C ASP A 535 14.02 4.85 0.67
N ASN A 536 15.07 5.61 0.35
CA ASN A 536 15.70 5.59 -0.99
C ASN A 536 17.02 4.81 -1.04
N ASN A 537 17.68 4.57 0.10
CA ASN A 537 19.03 3.98 0.14
C ASN A 537 19.03 2.45 0.17
N VAL A 538 17.86 1.82 0.15
CA VAL A 538 17.68 0.37 0.12
C VAL A 538 16.84 0.00 -1.10
N ALA A 539 17.31 -0.98 -1.86
CA ALA A 539 16.48 -1.67 -2.84
C ALA A 539 16.48 -3.17 -2.58
N GLN A 540 15.40 -3.81 -2.99
CA GLN A 540 15.25 -5.26 -2.94
C GLN A 540 14.88 -5.76 -4.33
N LYS A 541 15.34 -6.97 -4.67
CA LYS A 541 14.95 -7.67 -5.89
C LYS A 541 14.94 -9.17 -5.68
N VAL A 542 14.02 -9.87 -6.33
CA VAL A 542 13.98 -11.33 -6.34
C VAL A 542 14.42 -11.79 -7.71
N PHE A 543 15.50 -12.57 -7.74
CA PHE A 543 15.97 -13.20 -8.95
C PHE A 543 15.35 -14.59 -9.07
N ILE A 544 14.74 -14.85 -10.22
CA ILE A 544 14.17 -16.15 -10.59
C ILE A 544 15.11 -16.77 -11.62
N ARG A 545 15.52 -18.01 -11.42
CA ARG A 545 16.43 -18.74 -12.32
C ARG A 545 15.76 -19.93 -12.97
#